data_AF-A0A366D2E0-F1
#
_entry.id   AF-A0A366D2E0-F1
#
_cell.length_a   1.000
_cell.length_b   1.000
_cell.length_c   1.000
_cell.angle_alpha   90.00
_cell.angle_beta   90.00
_cell.angle_gamma   90.00
#
_symmetry.space_group_name_H-M   'P 1'
#
loop_
_entity.id
_entity.type
_entity.pdbx_description
1 polymer ?
#
loop_
_entity_poly.entity_id
_entity_poly.type
_entity_poly.pdbx_seq_one_letter_code
_entity_poly.pdbx_strand_id
1 'polypeptide(L)'
;MNYEHVLLPAGVVAGAEEAEGYLAAQEGLAEAAVVAEMRAEVEKRDAELPPADTFLGGDPVGIGTALFVASPYDAIGYVRHLLFEIATPRGYAIYDPQLMWLVSPTNHVPALVTHGGAGHYPYLTEDVLRQWIPDLAPPNPYLIAERGDHDYIQTYRAKPSEYTVEYRAGGPDQHYATVVNDPAVVIKLIWAWATGQTSALAGVPWERVEL
;
A
#
# COMPACT_ATOMS: atom_id res chain seq x y z
N MET A 1 12.23 6.06 19.31
CA MET A 1 12.14 4.78 18.58
C MET A 1 11.76 5.17 17.18
N ASN A 2 12.52 4.74 16.17
CA ASN A 2 12.30 5.16 14.79
C ASN A 2 11.56 4.05 14.04
N TYR A 3 10.69 4.44 13.13
CA TYR A 3 10.05 3.56 12.16
C TYR A 3 10.91 3.54 10.90
N GLU A 4 11.04 2.41 10.24
CA GLU A 4 11.90 2.27 9.06
C GLU A 4 11.08 1.79 7.86
N HIS A 5 11.28 2.43 6.71
CA HIS A 5 10.88 1.89 5.42
C HIS A 5 12.13 1.58 4.61
N VAL A 6 12.06 0.50 3.83
CA VAL A 6 13.17 0.10 2.96
C VAL A 6 12.69 0.06 1.52
N LEU A 7 13.40 0.72 0.61
CA LEU A 7 13.17 0.62 -0.82
C LEU A 7 14.06 -0.46 -1.41
N LEU A 8 13.48 -1.32 -2.25
CA LEU A 8 14.19 -2.36 -3.01
C LEU A 8 13.62 -2.43 -4.42
N PRO A 9 14.40 -2.86 -5.43
CA PRO A 9 13.88 -2.99 -6.79
C PRO A 9 12.72 -3.98 -6.84
N ALA A 10 11.66 -3.65 -7.58
CA ALA A 10 10.49 -4.51 -7.68
C ALA A 10 10.87 -5.85 -8.35
N GLY A 11 10.36 -6.96 -7.79
CA GLY A 11 10.57 -8.30 -8.34
C GLY A 11 11.87 -9.00 -7.94
N VAL A 12 12.72 -8.38 -7.13
CA VAL A 12 13.91 -9.06 -6.57
C VAL A 12 13.57 -10.03 -5.43
N VAL A 13 12.39 -9.85 -4.84
CA VAL A 13 11.78 -10.73 -3.84
C VAL A 13 10.31 -10.94 -4.20
N ALA A 14 9.79 -12.13 -3.92
CA ALA A 14 8.40 -12.49 -4.17
C ALA A 14 7.45 -11.96 -3.07
N GLY A 15 7.96 -11.70 -1.88
CA GLY A 15 7.18 -11.23 -0.74
C GLY A 15 8.06 -10.74 0.41
N ALA A 16 7.42 -10.23 1.46
CA ALA A 16 8.09 -9.67 2.64
C ALA A 16 9.03 -10.66 3.34
N GLU A 17 8.69 -11.96 3.35
CA GLU A 17 9.48 -13.01 3.99
C GLU A 17 10.89 -13.19 3.40
N GLU A 18 11.08 -12.82 2.12
CA GLU A 18 12.36 -12.93 1.43
C GLU A 18 13.21 -11.66 1.55
N ALA A 19 12.63 -10.55 2.05
CA ALA A 19 13.26 -9.24 2.07
C ALA A 19 14.54 -9.23 2.92
N GLU A 20 14.53 -9.81 4.12
CA GLU A 20 15.72 -9.84 4.98
C GLU A 20 16.91 -10.56 4.32
N GLY A 21 16.65 -11.69 3.67
CA GLY A 21 17.68 -12.44 2.94
C GLY A 21 18.25 -11.64 1.77
N TYR A 22 17.40 -10.90 1.06
CA TYR A 22 17.85 -9.99 0.01
C TYR A 22 18.71 -8.84 0.55
N LEU A 23 18.28 -8.20 1.65
CA LEU A 23 18.99 -7.07 2.26
C LEU A 23 20.35 -7.49 2.80
N ALA A 24 20.45 -8.65 3.45
CA ALA A 24 21.72 -9.23 3.89
C ALA A 24 22.69 -9.43 2.71
N ALA A 25 22.19 -9.83 1.54
CA ALA A 25 23.01 -9.98 0.33
C ALA A 25 23.48 -8.64 -0.27
N GLN A 26 22.89 -7.50 0.12
CA GLN A 26 23.36 -6.18 -0.29
C GLN A 26 24.52 -5.67 0.58
N GLU A 27 24.70 -6.20 1.79
CA GLU A 27 25.73 -5.71 2.72
C GLU A 27 27.13 -5.73 2.12
N GLY A 28 27.86 -4.61 2.27
CA GLY A 28 29.20 -4.43 1.72
C GLY A 28 29.24 -4.09 0.22
N LEU A 29 28.11 -4.09 -0.49
CA LEU A 29 28.03 -3.57 -1.85
C LEU A 29 28.02 -2.03 -1.86
N ALA A 30 28.63 -1.45 -2.89
CA ALA A 30 28.58 -0.01 -3.12
C ALA A 30 27.14 0.44 -3.45
N GLU A 31 26.74 1.60 -2.94
CA GLU A 31 25.46 2.24 -3.25
C GLU A 31 25.29 2.39 -4.77
N ALA A 32 24.18 1.90 -5.31
CA ALA A 32 23.82 2.04 -6.71
C ALA A 32 23.41 3.49 -7.02
N ALA A 33 23.68 3.96 -8.24
CA ALA A 33 23.39 5.35 -8.63
C ALA A 33 21.92 5.74 -8.42
N VAL A 34 20.97 4.86 -8.78
CA VAL A 34 19.54 5.11 -8.57
C VAL A 34 19.15 5.22 -7.09
N VAL A 35 19.84 4.50 -6.20
CA VAL A 35 19.65 4.59 -4.74
C VAL A 35 20.16 5.94 -4.24
N ALA A 36 21.35 6.35 -4.68
CA ALA A 36 21.92 7.66 -4.34
C ALA A 36 21.02 8.81 -4.80
N GLU A 37 20.42 8.71 -6.00
CA GLU A 37 19.45 9.69 -6.51
C GLU A 37 18.18 9.76 -5.67
N MET A 38 17.60 8.62 -5.27
CA MET A 38 16.44 8.59 -4.39
C MET A 38 16.75 9.16 -3.02
N ARG A 39 17.91 8.79 -2.45
CA ARG A 39 18.38 9.32 -1.17
C ARG A 39 18.51 10.84 -1.20
N ALA A 40 19.15 11.37 -2.23
CA ALA A 40 19.32 12.82 -2.39
C ALA A 40 17.98 13.56 -2.51
N GLU A 41 16.97 12.97 -3.16
CA GLU A 41 15.63 13.58 -3.22
C GLU A 41 14.94 13.55 -1.84
N VAL A 42 15.06 12.46 -1.08
CA VAL A 42 14.53 12.38 0.30
C VAL A 42 15.20 13.43 1.20
N GLU A 43 16.54 13.49 1.22
CA GLU A 43 17.31 14.46 1.99
C GLU A 43 16.97 15.90 1.61
N LYS A 44 16.81 16.18 0.31
CA LYS A 44 16.41 17.50 -0.19
C LYS A 44 15.03 17.90 0.32
N ARG A 45 14.04 17.00 0.26
CA ARG A 45 12.67 17.28 0.73
C ARG A 45 12.63 17.53 2.24
N ASP A 46 13.48 16.88 3.02
CA ASP A 46 13.61 17.14 4.45
C ASP A 46 14.29 18.48 4.74
N ALA A 47 15.35 18.82 3.98
CA ALA A 47 16.09 20.07 4.13
C ALA A 47 15.27 21.32 3.72
N GLU A 48 14.19 21.16 2.96
CA GLU A 48 13.24 22.22 2.62
C GLU A 48 12.33 22.59 3.82
N LEU A 49 12.30 21.79 4.88
CA LEU A 49 11.49 22.00 6.07
C LEU A 49 12.26 22.74 7.18
N PRO A 50 11.56 23.48 8.06
CA PRO A 50 12.14 23.97 9.29
C PRO A 50 12.72 22.82 10.13
N PRO A 51 13.82 23.00 10.90
CA PRO A 51 14.41 21.94 11.71
C PRO A 51 13.46 21.26 12.72
N ALA A 52 12.40 21.96 13.14
CA ALA A 52 11.39 21.41 14.05
C ALA A 52 10.40 20.46 13.36
N ASP A 53 10.34 20.50 12.02
CA ASP A 53 9.37 19.80 11.19
C ASP A 53 10.03 18.71 10.32
N THR A 54 11.31 18.39 10.55
CA THR A 54 11.99 17.26 9.88
C THR A 54 11.21 15.97 10.08
N PHE A 55 11.08 15.19 9.01
CA PHE A 55 10.42 13.89 9.03
C PHE A 55 11.42 12.73 9.12
N LEU A 56 12.71 13.01 9.05
CA LEU A 56 13.77 12.01 9.13
C LEU A 56 14.15 11.73 10.59
N GLY A 57 14.18 10.46 10.95
CA GLY A 57 14.67 9.98 12.25
C GLY A 57 16.19 9.84 12.30
N GLY A 58 16.86 10.04 11.15
CA GLY A 58 18.29 9.93 10.91
C GLY A 58 18.56 9.99 9.41
N ASP A 59 19.84 10.09 9.03
CA ASP A 59 20.23 10.15 7.62
C ASP A 59 19.80 8.87 6.88
N PRO A 60 19.16 8.96 5.71
CA PRO A 60 18.84 7.78 4.92
C PRO A 60 20.12 7.06 4.48
N VAL A 61 20.09 5.72 4.45
CA VAL A 61 21.27 4.90 4.17
C VAL A 61 21.06 4.06 2.93
N GLY A 62 21.87 4.28 1.89
CA GLY A 62 21.89 3.44 0.70
C GLY A 62 22.95 2.34 0.79
N ILE A 63 22.57 1.10 0.50
CA ILE A 63 23.48 -0.07 0.48
C ILE A 63 23.14 -0.93 -0.72
N GLY A 64 24.09 -1.13 -1.63
CA GLY A 64 23.82 -1.84 -2.89
C GLY A 64 22.65 -1.20 -3.62
N THR A 65 21.59 -1.97 -3.82
CA THR A 65 20.33 -1.53 -4.45
C THR A 65 19.21 -1.26 -3.45
N ALA A 66 19.48 -1.18 -2.15
CA ALA A 66 18.47 -0.88 -1.13
C ALA A 66 18.67 0.53 -0.55
N LEU A 67 17.55 1.20 -0.22
CA LEU A 67 17.55 2.48 0.51
C LEU A 67 16.76 2.33 1.82
N PHE A 68 17.41 2.58 2.95
CA PHE A 68 16.81 2.58 4.28
C PHE A 68 16.44 4.01 4.66
N VAL A 69 15.20 4.22 5.11
CA VAL A 69 14.67 5.53 5.48
C VAL A 69 14.00 5.42 6.84
N ALA A 70 14.61 6.05 7.85
CA ALA A 70 14.08 6.09 9.20
C ALA A 70 13.26 7.37 9.43
N SER A 71 12.15 7.26 10.16
CA SER A 71 11.26 8.37 10.49
C SER A 71 10.70 8.28 11.92
N PRO A 72 10.33 9.41 12.54
CA PRO A 72 9.49 9.42 13.74
C PRO A 72 8.11 8.78 13.50
N TYR A 73 7.48 8.25 14.54
CA TYR A 73 6.19 7.54 14.42
C TYR A 73 5.04 8.42 13.91
N ASP A 74 5.04 9.71 14.24
CA ASP A 74 4.08 10.70 13.77
C ASP A 74 4.30 11.09 12.30
N ALA A 75 5.47 10.80 11.73
CA ALA A 75 5.80 11.07 10.34
C ALA A 75 5.58 9.87 9.39
N ILE A 76 5.25 8.68 9.90
CA ILE A 76 5.13 7.43 9.10
C ILE A 76 4.28 7.61 7.85
N GLY A 77 3.09 8.21 8.01
CA GLY A 77 2.15 8.39 6.89
C GLY A 77 2.70 9.33 5.81
N TYR A 78 3.34 10.42 6.23
CA TYR A 78 3.96 11.38 5.32
C TYR A 78 5.15 10.74 4.58
N VAL A 79 6.07 10.11 5.31
CA VAL A 79 7.27 9.49 4.73
C VAL A 79 6.88 8.39 3.75
N ARG A 80 5.96 7.49 4.13
CA ARG A 80 5.46 6.45 3.21
C ARG A 80 4.90 7.03 1.91
N HIS A 81 4.12 8.11 1.99
CA HIS A 81 3.58 8.77 0.80
C HIS A 81 4.67 9.36 -0.10
N LEU A 82 5.63 10.08 0.50
CA LEU A 82 6.79 10.62 -0.21
C LEU A 82 7.60 9.51 -0.89
N LEU A 83 7.81 8.40 -0.19
CA LEU A 83 8.54 7.26 -0.73
C LEU A 83 7.82 6.63 -1.92
N PHE A 84 6.48 6.59 -1.98
CA PHE A 84 5.79 6.16 -3.19
C PHE A 84 6.04 7.11 -4.36
N GLU A 85 5.99 8.44 -4.13
CA GLU A 85 6.27 9.44 -5.17
C GLU A 85 7.67 9.25 -5.78
N ILE A 86 8.66 8.93 -4.94
CA ILE A 86 10.05 8.77 -5.35
C ILE A 86 10.31 7.38 -5.95
N ALA A 87 9.86 6.31 -5.28
CA ALA A 87 10.24 4.94 -5.58
C ALA A 87 9.45 4.32 -6.74
N THR A 88 8.13 4.58 -6.80
CA THR A 88 7.24 3.94 -7.78
C THR A 88 7.64 4.22 -9.23
N PRO A 89 7.94 5.46 -9.65
CA PRO A 89 8.38 5.74 -11.02
C PRO A 89 9.72 5.09 -11.38
N ARG A 90 10.51 4.69 -10.37
CA ARG A 90 11.82 4.05 -10.53
C ARG A 90 11.73 2.52 -10.48
N GLY A 91 10.52 1.96 -10.35
CA GLY A 91 10.31 0.52 -10.26
C GLY A 91 10.79 -0.07 -8.93
N TYR A 92 10.73 0.70 -7.85
CA TYR A 92 11.07 0.23 -6.50
C TYR A 92 9.81 -0.07 -5.69
N ALA A 93 9.86 -1.17 -4.95
CA ALA A 93 8.88 -1.55 -3.95
C ALA A 93 9.22 -0.91 -2.60
N ILE A 94 8.19 -0.67 -1.78
CA ILE A 94 8.36 -0.27 -0.39
C ILE A 94 8.17 -1.50 0.49
N TYR A 95 9.23 -1.89 1.20
CA TYR A 95 9.18 -2.87 2.28
C TYR A 95 9.03 -2.17 3.62
N ASP A 96 8.08 -2.64 4.42
CA ASP A 96 7.78 -2.17 5.76
C ASP A 96 8.07 -3.32 6.74
N PRO A 97 9.28 -3.37 7.35
CA PRO A 97 9.71 -4.49 8.20
C PRO A 97 8.88 -4.61 9.49
N GLN A 98 8.28 -3.52 9.97
CA GLN A 98 7.45 -3.54 11.18
C GLN A 98 6.10 -4.22 10.92
N LEU A 99 5.57 -4.10 9.70
CA LEU A 99 4.32 -4.75 9.29
C LEU A 99 4.54 -6.06 8.53
N MET A 100 5.78 -6.38 8.17
CA MET A 100 6.12 -7.45 7.23
C MET A 100 5.36 -7.31 5.91
N TRP A 101 5.32 -6.09 5.36
CA TRP A 101 4.57 -5.77 4.15
C TRP A 101 5.49 -5.39 3.01
N LEU A 102 5.20 -5.91 1.82
CA LEU A 102 5.88 -5.52 0.58
C LEU A 102 4.87 -4.90 -0.39
N VAL A 103 5.00 -3.60 -0.64
CA VAL A 103 4.14 -2.87 -1.58
C VAL A 103 4.89 -2.65 -2.88
N SER A 104 4.80 -3.63 -3.78
CA SER A 104 5.43 -3.59 -5.11
C SER A 104 4.58 -2.80 -6.11
N PRO A 105 5.19 -1.99 -7.00
CA PRO A 105 4.48 -1.31 -8.08
C PRO A 105 4.25 -2.20 -9.32
N THR A 106 4.72 -3.46 -9.32
CA THR A 106 4.54 -4.37 -10.45
C THR A 106 3.06 -4.64 -10.70
N ASN A 107 2.61 -4.46 -11.95
CA ASN A 107 1.21 -4.66 -12.37
C ASN A 107 0.19 -3.81 -11.58
N HIS A 108 0.60 -2.65 -11.05
CA HIS A 108 -0.31 -1.77 -10.32
C HIS A 108 -1.38 -1.17 -11.23
N VAL A 109 -2.54 -0.89 -10.63
CA VAL A 109 -3.57 -0.03 -11.21
C VAL A 109 -3.69 1.25 -10.38
N PRO A 110 -3.83 2.42 -11.02
CA PRO A 110 -4.10 3.66 -10.30
C PRO A 110 -5.44 3.58 -9.55
N ALA A 111 -5.38 3.71 -8.23
CA ALA A 111 -6.52 3.80 -7.34
C ALA A 111 -6.03 4.37 -6.01
N LEU A 112 -6.74 5.35 -5.44
CA LEU A 112 -6.47 5.78 -4.08
C LEU A 112 -6.99 4.68 -3.15
N VAL A 113 -6.11 4.12 -2.33
CA VAL A 113 -6.47 3.08 -1.36
C VAL A 113 -6.33 3.64 0.04
N THR A 114 -7.40 3.53 0.82
CA THR A 114 -7.39 3.85 2.25
C THR A 114 -7.44 2.55 3.03
N HIS A 115 -6.35 2.23 3.74
CA HIS A 115 -6.27 1.12 4.67
C HIS A 115 -6.49 1.64 6.09
N GLY A 116 -7.53 1.16 6.78
CA GLY A 116 -7.96 1.73 8.06
C GLY A 116 -6.89 1.71 9.17
N GLY A 117 -5.95 0.77 9.12
CA GLY A 117 -4.81 0.68 10.04
C GLY A 117 -3.50 1.29 9.55
N ALA A 118 -3.40 1.72 8.29
CA ALA A 118 -2.10 2.03 7.68
C ALA A 118 -2.08 3.28 6.76
N GLY A 119 -3.21 3.97 6.61
CA GLY A 119 -3.30 5.22 5.86
C GLY A 119 -3.53 5.02 4.37
N HIS A 120 -2.96 5.91 3.56
CA HIS A 120 -3.26 6.01 2.14
C HIS A 120 -2.15 5.45 1.25
N TYR A 121 -2.55 4.81 0.15
CA TYR A 121 -1.67 4.23 -0.87
C TYR A 121 -2.13 4.69 -2.26
N PRO A 122 -1.20 5.02 -3.18
CA PRO A 122 -1.55 5.66 -4.46
C PRO A 122 -1.96 4.68 -5.56
N TYR A 123 -1.85 3.38 -5.32
CA TYR A 123 -2.20 2.35 -6.28
C TYR A 123 -2.60 1.06 -5.57
N LEU A 124 -3.12 0.13 -6.37
CA LEU A 124 -3.47 -1.21 -5.93
C LEU A 124 -2.79 -2.27 -6.79
N THR A 125 -2.34 -3.36 -6.15
CA THR A 125 -1.98 -4.61 -6.83
C THR A 125 -2.78 -5.75 -6.20
N GLU A 126 -2.93 -6.86 -6.94
CA GLU A 126 -3.57 -8.05 -6.41
C GLU A 126 -2.77 -8.65 -5.23
N ASP A 127 -1.45 -8.59 -5.27
CA ASP A 127 -0.57 -9.08 -4.20
C ASP A 127 -0.77 -8.30 -2.90
N VAL A 128 -0.90 -6.98 -2.99
CA VAL A 128 -1.19 -6.12 -1.85
C VAL A 128 -2.55 -6.45 -1.24
N LEU A 129 -3.57 -6.76 -2.05
CA LEU A 129 -4.86 -7.24 -1.54
C LEU A 129 -4.74 -8.59 -0.82
N ARG A 130 -3.95 -9.53 -1.37
CA ARG A 130 -3.70 -10.84 -0.74
C ARG A 130 -3.04 -10.70 0.62
N GLN A 131 -2.18 -9.71 0.77
CA GLN A 131 -1.52 -9.37 2.02
C GLN A 131 -2.48 -8.71 3.02
N TRP A 132 -3.25 -7.70 2.60
CA TRP A 132 -4.01 -6.86 3.55
C TRP A 132 -5.37 -7.43 3.95
N ILE A 133 -6.12 -8.01 3.01
CA ILE A 133 -7.51 -8.38 3.26
C ILE A 133 -7.66 -9.43 4.38
N PRO A 134 -6.86 -10.51 4.43
CA PRO A 134 -6.97 -11.49 5.52
C PRO A 134 -6.61 -10.95 6.90
N ASP A 135 -5.84 -9.85 6.96
CA ASP A 135 -5.25 -9.29 8.17
C ASP A 135 -5.94 -8.00 8.65
N LEU A 136 -7.01 -7.56 7.98
CA LEU A 136 -7.85 -6.47 8.47
C LEU A 136 -8.33 -6.77 9.89
N ALA A 137 -8.05 -5.86 10.84
CA ALA A 137 -8.32 -6.07 12.25
C ALA A 137 -8.73 -4.77 12.96
N PRO A 138 -9.42 -4.86 14.12
CA PRO A 138 -9.72 -3.68 14.94
C PRO A 138 -8.46 -2.87 15.30
N PRO A 139 -8.58 -1.54 15.49
CA PRO A 139 -9.84 -0.78 15.58
C PRO A 139 -10.47 -0.44 14.23
N ASN A 140 -9.73 -0.54 13.12
CA ASN A 140 -10.15 -0.05 11.81
C ASN A 140 -10.07 -1.17 10.74
N PRO A 141 -10.93 -2.20 10.80
CA PRO A 141 -10.84 -3.38 9.95
C PRO A 141 -11.44 -3.14 8.56
N TYR A 142 -11.04 -2.06 7.89
CA TYR A 142 -11.58 -1.69 6.58
C TYR A 142 -10.49 -1.36 5.56
N LEU A 143 -10.85 -1.53 4.29
CA LEU A 143 -10.10 -1.06 3.14
C LEU A 143 -11.08 -0.43 2.15
N ILE A 144 -10.70 0.72 1.59
CA ILE A 144 -11.45 1.42 0.53
C ILE A 144 -10.51 1.60 -0.64
N ALA A 145 -10.96 1.31 -1.86
CA ALA A 145 -10.26 1.64 -3.10
C ALA A 145 -11.16 2.54 -3.94
N GLU A 146 -10.62 3.66 -4.43
CA GLU A 146 -11.37 4.76 -5.05
C GLU A 146 -10.70 5.17 -6.37
N ARG A 147 -11.53 5.43 -7.40
CA ARG A 147 -11.08 6.00 -8.68
C ARG A 147 -11.62 7.41 -8.92
N GLY A 148 -12.56 7.86 -8.09
CA GLY A 148 -13.15 9.19 -8.15
C GLY A 148 -14.41 9.29 -7.31
N ASP A 149 -15.09 10.43 -7.40
CA ASP A 149 -16.31 10.69 -6.64
C ASP A 149 -17.39 9.65 -6.98
N HIS A 150 -17.90 8.98 -5.95
CA HIS A 150 -18.90 7.91 -6.07
C HIS A 150 -18.49 6.72 -6.96
N ASP A 151 -17.19 6.52 -7.24
CA ASP A 151 -16.65 5.30 -7.85
C ASP A 151 -15.61 4.69 -6.91
N TYR A 152 -16.09 3.80 -6.04
CA TYR A 152 -15.28 3.09 -5.06
C TYR A 152 -15.77 1.67 -4.83
N ILE A 153 -14.89 0.83 -4.30
CA ILE A 153 -15.22 -0.43 -3.64
C ILE A 153 -14.57 -0.44 -2.27
N GLN A 154 -15.29 -0.93 -1.27
CA GLN A 154 -14.81 -1.02 0.10
C GLN A 154 -15.14 -2.37 0.71
N THR A 155 -14.38 -2.72 1.74
CA THR A 155 -14.68 -3.85 2.60
C THR A 155 -14.54 -3.45 4.06
N TYR A 156 -15.38 -4.02 4.91
CA TYR A 156 -15.26 -3.99 6.35
C TYR A 156 -15.30 -5.42 6.88
N ARG A 157 -14.28 -5.83 7.64
CA ARG A 157 -14.21 -7.15 8.26
C ARG A 157 -14.87 -7.10 9.65
N ALA A 158 -16.11 -7.56 9.73
CA ALA A 158 -16.87 -7.57 10.97
C ALA A 158 -16.43 -8.70 11.92
N LYS A 159 -16.05 -9.86 11.36
CA LYS A 159 -15.55 -11.04 12.09
C LYS A 159 -14.44 -11.72 11.28
N PRO A 160 -13.65 -12.65 11.85
CA PRO A 160 -12.54 -13.30 11.15
C PRO A 160 -12.85 -13.84 9.74
N SER A 161 -14.10 -14.25 9.49
CA SER A 161 -14.55 -14.79 8.21
C SER A 161 -15.85 -14.15 7.74
N GLU A 162 -16.11 -12.88 8.07
CA GLU A 162 -17.31 -12.15 7.66
C GLU A 162 -16.91 -10.74 7.22
N TYR A 163 -17.05 -10.48 5.92
CA TYR A 163 -16.71 -9.23 5.27
C TYR A 163 -17.97 -8.64 4.64
N THR A 164 -18.29 -7.41 4.97
CA THR A 164 -19.24 -6.61 4.18
C THR A 164 -18.44 -5.96 3.07
N VAL A 165 -18.79 -6.26 1.82
CA VAL A 165 -18.22 -5.60 0.65
C VAL A 165 -19.28 -4.68 0.07
N GLU A 166 -18.90 -3.44 -0.22
CA GLU A 166 -19.79 -2.46 -0.83
C GLU A 166 -19.10 -1.79 -2.01
N TYR A 167 -19.84 -1.42 -3.04
CA TYR A 167 -19.29 -0.58 -4.10
C TYR A 167 -20.31 0.45 -4.58
N ARG A 168 -19.78 1.53 -5.16
CA ARG A 168 -20.55 2.50 -5.93
C ARG A 168 -20.15 2.49 -7.39
N ALA A 169 -21.15 2.66 -8.26
CA ALA A 169 -20.97 2.60 -9.72
C ALA A 169 -21.02 3.98 -10.42
N GLY A 170 -20.68 5.07 -9.71
CA GLY A 170 -20.59 6.43 -10.27
C GLY A 170 -21.82 7.32 -10.03
N GLY A 171 -22.79 6.87 -9.21
CA GLY A 171 -23.99 7.65 -8.87
C GLY A 171 -24.40 7.55 -7.39
N PRO A 172 -25.14 8.55 -6.86
CA PRO A 172 -25.56 8.56 -5.46
C PRO A 172 -26.49 7.40 -5.09
N ASP A 173 -27.29 6.95 -6.06
CA ASP A 173 -28.27 5.85 -5.94
C ASP A 173 -27.74 4.47 -6.31
N GLN A 174 -26.49 4.40 -6.79
CA GLN A 174 -25.85 3.19 -7.28
C GLN A 174 -24.90 2.64 -6.23
N HIS A 175 -25.42 2.36 -5.04
CA HIS A 175 -24.68 1.80 -3.92
C HIS A 175 -25.20 0.40 -3.63
N TYR A 176 -24.27 -0.55 -3.62
CA TYR A 176 -24.58 -1.97 -3.49
C TYR A 176 -23.72 -2.58 -2.40
N ALA A 177 -24.28 -3.56 -1.67
CA ALA A 177 -23.61 -4.29 -0.61
C ALA A 177 -23.83 -5.80 -0.75
N THR A 178 -22.88 -6.58 -0.24
CA THR A 178 -23.00 -8.03 -0.08
C THR A 178 -22.16 -8.46 1.12
N VAL A 179 -22.50 -9.62 1.69
CA VAL A 179 -21.66 -10.29 2.70
C VAL A 179 -20.87 -11.40 2.03
N VAL A 180 -19.59 -11.48 2.33
CA VAL A 180 -18.64 -12.47 1.83
C VAL A 180 -17.92 -13.12 3.00
N ASN A 181 -17.82 -14.45 3.00
CA ASN A 181 -17.20 -15.20 4.09
C ASN A 181 -15.80 -15.75 3.78
N ASP A 182 -15.30 -15.47 2.57
CA ASP A 182 -13.99 -15.89 2.10
C ASP A 182 -13.17 -14.66 1.64
N PRO A 183 -12.02 -14.37 2.28
CA PRO A 183 -11.17 -13.24 1.87
C PRO A 183 -10.71 -13.35 0.41
N ALA A 184 -10.55 -14.55 -0.15
CA ALA A 184 -10.19 -14.71 -1.56
C ALA A 184 -11.25 -14.16 -2.51
N VAL A 185 -12.53 -14.26 -2.13
CA VAL A 185 -13.64 -13.66 -2.88
C VAL A 185 -13.61 -12.14 -2.74
N VAL A 186 -13.35 -11.60 -1.56
CA VAL A 186 -13.20 -10.14 -1.35
C VAL A 186 -12.08 -9.58 -2.23
N ILE A 187 -10.90 -10.21 -2.22
CA ILE A 187 -9.75 -9.85 -3.06
C ILE A 187 -10.15 -9.83 -4.53
N LYS A 188 -10.81 -10.90 -5.00
CA LYS A 188 -11.27 -11.00 -6.40
C LYS A 188 -12.23 -9.87 -6.78
N LEU A 189 -13.16 -9.50 -5.90
CA LEU A 189 -14.13 -8.43 -6.17
C LEU A 189 -13.48 -7.06 -6.25
N ILE A 190 -12.60 -6.75 -5.29
CA ILE A 190 -11.87 -5.47 -5.28
C ILE A 190 -10.98 -5.36 -6.51
N TRP A 191 -10.25 -6.43 -6.85
CA TRP A 191 -9.39 -6.46 -8.03
C TRP A 191 -10.18 -6.37 -9.34
N ALA A 192 -11.30 -7.08 -9.44
CA ALA A 192 -12.19 -7.00 -10.60
C ALA A 192 -12.75 -5.59 -10.79
N TRP A 193 -13.19 -4.94 -9.71
CA TRP A 193 -13.62 -3.55 -9.76
C TRP A 193 -12.48 -2.63 -10.23
N ALA A 194 -11.29 -2.76 -9.64
CA ALA A 194 -10.14 -1.91 -9.91
C ALA A 194 -9.67 -2.02 -11.37
N THR A 195 -9.74 -3.22 -11.95
CA THR A 195 -9.35 -3.52 -13.34
C THR A 195 -10.49 -3.38 -14.34
N GLY A 196 -11.70 -2.99 -13.92
CA GLY A 196 -12.85 -2.80 -14.80
C GLY A 196 -13.52 -4.09 -15.31
N GLN A 197 -13.29 -5.23 -14.64
CA GLN A 197 -13.88 -6.52 -14.98
C GLN A 197 -15.32 -6.65 -14.45
N THR A 198 -16.25 -5.90 -15.07
CA THR A 198 -17.66 -5.81 -14.64
C THR A 198 -18.41 -7.15 -14.61
N SER A 199 -18.04 -8.11 -15.45
CA SER A 199 -18.66 -9.45 -15.47
C SER A 199 -18.43 -10.24 -14.17
N ALA A 200 -17.29 -10.03 -13.50
CA ALA A 200 -17.00 -10.67 -12.23
C ALA A 200 -17.86 -10.10 -11.08
N LEU A 201 -18.23 -8.82 -11.17
CA LEU A 201 -19.15 -8.18 -10.22
C LEU A 201 -20.60 -8.62 -10.47
N ALA A 202 -21.01 -8.79 -11.73
CA ALA A 202 -22.38 -9.16 -12.09
C ALA A 202 -22.83 -10.55 -11.57
N GLY A 203 -21.87 -11.45 -11.30
CA GLY A 203 -22.16 -12.79 -10.77
C GLY A 203 -22.44 -12.84 -9.26
N VAL A 204 -22.40 -11.70 -8.56
CA VAL A 204 -22.58 -11.62 -7.11
C VAL A 204 -24.00 -11.13 -6.77
N PRO A 205 -24.66 -11.71 -5.76
CA PRO A 205 -25.99 -11.31 -5.33
C PRO A 205 -25.94 -10.01 -4.51
N TRP A 206 -25.76 -8.88 -5.19
CA TRP A 206 -25.73 -7.56 -4.57
C TRP A 206 -27.12 -7.10 -4.11
N GLU A 207 -27.18 -6.49 -2.94
CA GLU A 207 -28.34 -5.77 -2.42
C GLU A 207 -28.12 -4.27 -2.58
N ARG A 208 -29.15 -3.52 -2.98
CA ARG A 208 -29.06 -2.07 -3.04
C ARG A 208 -29.11 -1.50 -1.62
N VAL A 209 -28.19 -0.61 -1.31
CA VAL A 209 -28.16 0.11 -0.04
C VAL A 209 -29.07 1.33 -0.16
N GLU A 210 -30.04 1.45 0.74
CA GLU A 210 -30.79 2.70 0.95
C GLU A 210 -30.06 3.52 2.01
N LEU A 211 -29.76 4.78 1.69
CA LEU A 211 -29.05 5.73 2.55
C LEU A 211 -30.00 6.74 3.18
#